data_AF-A0A8D8V704-F1
#
_entry.id   AF-A0A8D8V704-F1
#
_cell.length_a   1.000
_cell.length_b   1.000
_cell.length_c   1.000
_cell.angle_alpha   90.00
_cell.angle_beta   90.00
_cell.angle_gamma   90.00
#
_symmetry.space_group_name_H-M   'P 1'
#
loop_
_entity.id
_entity.type
_entity.pdbx_description
1 polymer ?
#
loop_
_entity_poly.entity_id
_entity_poly.type
_entity_poly.pdbx_seq_one_letter_code
_entity_poly.pdbx_strand_id
1 'polypeptide(L)'
;IEDSKTFVLDLLSYLKSVGDPSVCDKSTVDDIVSVLTALHNVIVNNTGLELQCIGHFSVFPALLCLGEVTLRFLSTVSRAHDVIADMTLTPGLVTRLLMTLHDAPAPQTLELTLDALTPLVSHASTVKEMLARGGYLFLLDILCNCAQVSLRVRGAELLARLCNDKLSGPRVRLALDHFLPPTLTDSLREAPASSIGLFDSEQENPELLWNQNQRVQLQSNVRVMCTQLYENIRRDPLAPSTPLPSPPPVLNTRETVVGGVYLRLFAQNTGWNLRKPKLFLSALLDEALRVMGDTPLDNNLLDLVSKCLLGLLQAQPNLIDLVPSLGHIPRLCCQLSSSPLPVSKSIVATLHVLSLSESCVASMSQVDCIGPIKYVLTSHQSLLSLTAETLARIFAAKKRQNSETGNRRGSDHRRARPARRRVRAGRLRPGQSSSGQSAQVYGAEWPVRGLRERHAGQEQRVVRVQNSES
;
A
#
# COMPACT_ATOMS: atom_id res chain seq x y z
N ILE A 1 -5.71 38.60 39.81
CA ILE A 1 -4.61 39.23 39.05
C ILE A 1 -5.22 40.46 38.38
N GLU A 2 -4.78 41.67 38.73
CA GLU A 2 -5.37 42.91 38.21
C GLU A 2 -5.03 43.13 36.73
N ASP A 3 -3.84 42.72 36.29
CA ASP A 3 -3.45 42.66 34.88
C ASP A 3 -2.90 41.27 34.51
N SER A 4 -3.79 40.41 34.01
CA SER A 4 -3.46 39.04 33.65
C SER A 4 -2.57 38.92 32.41
N LYS A 5 -2.57 39.93 31.52
CA LYS A 5 -1.73 39.92 30.32
C LYS A 5 -0.28 40.20 30.67
N THR A 6 -0.03 41.26 31.43
CA THR A 6 1.32 41.63 31.86
C THR A 6 1.94 40.53 32.69
N PHE A 7 1.17 39.91 33.59
CA PHE A 7 1.64 38.76 34.36
C PHE A 7 2.10 37.59 33.47
N VAL A 8 1.36 37.24 32.41
CA VAL A 8 1.76 36.18 31.47
C VAL A 8 3.06 36.54 30.75
N LEU A 9 3.20 37.78 30.29
CA LEU A 9 4.41 38.24 29.61
C LEU A 9 5.63 38.23 30.53
N ASP A 10 5.46 38.61 31.80
CA ASP A 10 6.52 38.57 32.81
C ASP A 10 7.01 37.13 33.03
N LEU A 11 6.09 36.16 33.17
CA LEU A 11 6.44 34.75 33.30
C LEU A 11 7.16 34.21 32.05
N LEU A 12 6.70 34.55 30.85
CA LEU A 12 7.36 34.15 29.60
C LEU A 12 8.76 34.79 29.45
N SER A 13 8.92 36.03 29.91
CA SER A 13 10.21 36.72 29.90
C SER A 13 11.20 36.07 30.86
N TYR A 14 10.73 35.64 32.04
CA TYR A 14 11.53 34.87 32.99
C TYR A 14 12.00 33.55 32.37
N LEU A 15 11.09 32.76 31.78
CA LEU A 15 11.45 31.50 31.12
C LEU A 15 12.51 31.69 30.02
N LYS A 16 12.44 32.80 29.28
CA LYS A 16 13.43 33.15 28.26
C LYS A 16 14.80 33.51 28.87
N SER A 17 14.82 34.09 30.07
CA SER A 17 16.05 34.48 30.75
C SER A 17 16.82 33.31 31.37
N VAL A 18 16.12 32.26 31.80
CA VAL A 18 16.72 31.12 32.51
C VAL A 18 17.44 30.15 31.56
N GLY A 19 17.02 30.05 30.31
CA GLY A 19 17.70 29.21 29.31
C GLY A 19 17.42 27.72 29.46
N ASP A 20 18.45 26.87 29.29
CA ASP A 20 18.32 25.40 29.28
C ASP A 20 18.25 24.83 30.72
N PRO A 21 17.14 24.17 31.13
CA PRO A 21 16.98 23.65 32.48
C PRO A 21 17.99 22.56 32.85
N SER A 22 18.61 21.90 31.86
CA SER A 22 19.55 20.79 32.10
C SER A 22 20.86 21.24 32.77
N VAL A 23 21.16 22.54 32.73
CA VAL A 23 22.38 23.13 33.31
C VAL A 23 22.07 23.86 34.63
N CYS A 24 20.80 23.97 35.00
CA CYS A 24 20.36 24.72 36.17
C CYS A 24 20.55 23.95 37.48
N ASP A 25 20.70 24.70 38.56
CA ASP A 25 20.60 24.20 39.93
C ASP A 25 19.15 23.81 40.27
N LYS A 26 18.99 22.94 41.27
CA LYS A 26 17.68 22.40 41.66
C LYS A 26 16.66 23.50 42.02
N SER A 27 17.09 24.56 42.70
CA SER A 27 16.22 25.70 43.05
C SER A 27 15.65 26.37 41.81
N THR A 28 16.50 26.67 40.82
CA THR A 28 16.05 27.28 39.57
C THR A 28 15.12 26.35 38.80
N VAL A 29 15.35 25.03 38.81
CA VAL A 29 14.42 24.06 38.20
C VAL A 29 13.04 24.09 38.87
N ASP A 30 13.01 24.16 40.21
CA ASP A 30 11.76 24.27 40.98
C ASP A 30 11.02 25.60 40.70
N ASP A 31 11.76 26.68 40.50
CA ASP A 31 11.21 27.98 40.08
C ASP A 31 10.62 27.90 38.67
N ILE A 32 11.31 27.29 37.70
CA ILE A 32 10.78 27.07 36.33
C ILE A 32 9.49 26.25 36.38
N VAL A 33 9.46 25.18 37.17
CA VAL A 33 8.26 24.34 37.34
C VAL A 33 7.10 25.15 37.93
N SER A 34 7.38 25.98 38.93
CA SER A 34 6.39 26.87 39.55
C SER A 34 5.86 27.90 38.56
N VAL A 35 6.73 28.49 37.74
CA VAL A 35 6.38 29.44 36.68
C VAL A 35 5.52 28.78 35.59
N LEU A 36 5.90 27.60 35.11
CA LEU A 36 5.11 26.86 34.11
C LEU A 36 3.74 26.47 34.65
N THR A 37 3.67 26.08 35.93
CA THR A 37 2.41 25.75 36.61
C THR A 37 1.51 26.99 36.73
N ALA A 38 2.07 28.12 37.14
CA ALA A 38 1.35 29.39 37.20
C ALA A 38 0.86 29.82 35.81
N LEU A 39 1.72 29.72 34.80
CA LEU A 39 1.40 30.06 33.41
C LEU A 39 0.25 29.19 32.86
N HIS A 40 0.31 27.87 33.07
CA HIS A 40 -0.76 26.95 32.71
C HIS A 40 -2.09 27.31 33.41
N ASN A 41 -2.06 27.54 34.72
CA ASN A 41 -3.26 27.87 35.50
C ASN A 41 -3.90 29.18 35.05
N VAL A 42 -3.10 30.19 34.71
CA VAL A 42 -3.61 31.49 34.23
C VAL A 42 -4.28 31.32 32.88
N ILE A 43 -3.68 30.58 31.95
CA ILE A 43 -4.26 30.35 30.63
C ILE A 43 -5.56 29.55 30.71
N VAL A 44 -5.58 28.44 31.47
CA VAL A 44 -6.78 27.60 31.61
C VAL A 44 -7.98 28.40 32.13
N ASN A 45 -7.75 29.37 33.02
CA ASN A 45 -8.81 30.16 33.64
C ASN A 45 -9.17 31.45 32.88
N ASN A 46 -8.39 31.84 31.85
CA ASN A 46 -8.59 33.11 31.15
C ASN A 46 -8.45 32.91 29.63
N THR A 47 -9.59 32.78 28.96
CA THR A 47 -9.66 32.62 27.50
C THR A 47 -9.04 33.80 26.76
N GLY A 48 -8.21 33.53 25.76
CA GLY A 48 -7.57 34.53 24.90
C GLY A 48 -6.17 34.95 25.35
N LEU A 49 -5.72 34.54 26.54
CA LEU A 49 -4.34 34.78 26.99
C LEU A 49 -3.32 33.88 26.29
N GLU A 50 -3.76 32.79 25.65
CA GLU A 50 -2.93 31.93 24.80
C GLU A 50 -2.22 32.72 23.70
N LEU A 51 -2.84 33.79 23.21
CA LEU A 51 -2.28 34.67 22.17
C LEU A 51 -1.02 35.40 22.63
N GLN A 52 -0.83 35.60 23.93
CA GLN A 52 0.38 36.21 24.47
C GLN A 52 1.61 35.29 24.38
N CYS A 53 1.40 34.00 24.12
CA CYS A 53 2.49 33.04 23.95
C CYS A 53 3.15 33.12 22.56
N ILE A 54 2.50 33.78 21.59
CA ILE A 54 3.03 33.92 20.22
C ILE A 54 4.36 34.68 20.25
N GLY A 55 5.38 34.13 19.60
CA GLY A 55 6.75 34.64 19.56
C GLY A 55 7.64 34.16 20.71
N HIS A 56 7.07 33.43 21.69
CA HIS A 56 7.80 32.93 22.86
C HIS A 56 8.04 31.42 22.81
N PHE A 57 7.62 30.71 21.75
CA PHE A 57 7.67 29.25 21.74
C PHE A 57 9.08 28.63 21.68
N SER A 58 10.09 29.42 21.32
CA SER A 58 11.48 28.95 21.20
C SER A 58 12.08 28.37 22.48
N VAL A 59 11.52 28.68 23.65
CA VAL A 59 12.01 28.17 24.95
C VAL A 59 11.50 26.76 25.26
N PHE A 60 10.29 26.41 24.82
CA PHE A 60 9.63 25.17 25.24
C PHE A 60 10.30 23.88 24.76
N PRO A 61 10.96 23.80 23.60
CA PRO A 61 11.74 22.62 23.24
C PRO A 61 12.76 22.25 24.32
N ALA A 62 13.46 23.23 24.91
CA ALA A 62 14.39 22.96 26.02
C ALA A 62 13.64 22.51 27.29
N LEU A 63 12.51 23.16 27.61
CA LEU A 63 11.69 22.88 28.79
C LEU A 63 10.99 21.51 28.76
N LEU A 64 10.91 20.83 27.61
CA LEU A 64 10.31 19.50 27.50
C LEU A 64 11.03 18.43 28.34
N CYS A 65 12.28 18.68 28.78
CA CYS A 65 12.96 17.81 29.75
C CYS A 65 12.30 17.77 31.13
N LEU A 66 11.48 18.77 31.46
CA LEU A 66 10.70 18.83 32.71
C LEU A 66 9.41 17.97 32.65
N GLY A 67 9.19 17.27 31.52
CA GLY A 67 8.15 16.27 31.37
C GLY A 67 6.74 16.86 31.39
N GLU A 68 5.93 16.37 32.33
CA GLU A 68 4.47 16.59 32.35
C GLU A 68 4.06 18.06 32.46
N VAL A 69 4.79 18.88 33.23
CA VAL A 69 4.40 20.28 33.50
C VAL A 69 4.42 21.10 32.21
N THR A 70 5.50 20.97 31.44
CA THR A 70 5.65 21.62 30.12
C THR A 70 4.63 21.09 29.12
N LEU A 71 4.42 19.77 29.09
CA LEU A 71 3.45 19.15 28.18
C LEU A 71 2.00 19.55 28.49
N ARG A 72 1.65 19.72 29.77
CA ARG A 72 0.33 20.20 30.21
C ARG A 72 0.08 21.63 29.74
N PHE A 73 1.10 22.49 29.81
CA PHE A 73 1.04 23.81 29.21
C PHE A 73 0.86 23.75 27.69
N LEU A 74 1.73 23.02 26.97
CA LEU A 74 1.71 22.95 25.51
C LEU A 74 0.41 22.34 24.95
N SER A 75 -0.10 21.28 25.57
CA SER A 75 -1.39 20.66 25.22
C SER A 75 -2.58 21.57 25.43
N THR A 76 -2.47 22.54 26.36
CA THR A 76 -3.52 23.54 26.58
C THR A 76 -3.47 24.62 25.51
N VAL A 77 -2.29 25.20 25.29
CA VAL A 77 -2.13 26.33 24.37
C VAL A 77 -2.29 25.90 22.91
N SER A 78 -1.93 24.66 22.56
CA SER A 78 -2.13 24.10 21.22
C SER A 78 -3.61 23.97 20.80
N ARG A 79 -4.57 24.17 21.72
CA ARG A 79 -6.00 24.23 21.38
C ARG A 79 -6.40 25.54 20.70
N ALA A 80 -5.59 26.61 20.86
CA ALA A 80 -5.84 27.90 20.24
C ALA A 80 -5.26 27.94 18.82
N HIS A 81 -6.14 28.11 17.82
CA HIS A 81 -5.77 27.97 16.40
C HIS A 81 -4.72 28.99 15.92
N ASP A 82 -4.75 30.21 16.47
CA ASP A 82 -3.81 31.28 16.13
C ASP A 82 -2.39 30.99 16.63
N VAL A 83 -2.26 30.22 17.70
CA VAL A 83 -0.99 29.91 18.34
C VAL A 83 -0.27 28.74 17.65
N ILE A 84 -1.05 27.80 17.10
CA ILE A 84 -0.55 26.62 16.39
C ILE A 84 0.43 27.03 15.28
N ALA A 85 0.12 28.08 14.52
CA ALA A 85 0.98 28.54 13.42
C ALA A 85 2.40 28.85 13.92
N ASP A 86 2.54 29.58 15.03
CA ASP A 86 3.84 29.90 15.63
C ASP A 86 4.53 28.67 16.24
N MET A 87 3.77 27.78 16.87
CA MET A 87 4.28 26.50 17.36
C MET A 87 4.87 25.65 16.22
N THR A 88 4.22 25.62 15.05
CA THR A 88 4.73 24.86 13.89
C THR A 88 5.99 25.46 13.27
N LEU A 89 6.21 26.76 13.45
CA LEU A 89 7.42 27.45 12.99
C LEU A 89 8.57 27.32 13.98
N THR A 90 8.28 26.88 15.21
CA THR A 90 9.29 26.74 16.26
C THR A 90 10.23 25.57 15.97
N PRO A 91 11.53 25.83 15.72
CA PRO A 91 12.46 24.79 15.33
C PRO A 91 12.65 23.76 16.45
N GLY A 92 12.57 22.48 16.10
CA GLY A 92 12.83 21.38 17.01
C GLY A 92 11.70 21.04 17.99
N LEU A 93 10.61 21.81 18.03
CA LEU A 93 9.47 21.52 18.93
C LEU A 93 8.83 20.18 18.58
N VAL A 94 8.43 19.98 17.33
CA VAL A 94 7.81 18.73 16.86
C VAL A 94 8.78 17.56 17.04
N THR A 95 10.05 17.75 16.63
CA THR A 95 11.10 16.73 16.80
C THR A 95 11.25 16.32 18.27
N ARG A 96 11.21 17.25 19.22
CA ARG A 96 11.32 16.92 20.65
C ARG A 96 10.05 16.30 21.23
N LEU A 97 8.87 16.74 20.80
CA LEU A 97 7.61 16.07 21.13
C LEU A 97 7.64 14.60 20.67
N LEU A 98 8.13 14.32 19.46
CA LEU A 98 8.31 12.95 18.97
C LEU A 98 9.24 12.13 19.87
N MET A 99 10.36 12.71 20.33
CA MET A 99 11.25 12.03 21.27
C MET A 99 10.58 11.74 22.62
N THR A 100 9.72 12.63 23.13
CA THR A 100 8.99 12.38 24.39
C THR A 100 8.04 11.18 24.31
N LEU A 101 7.55 10.82 23.12
CA LEU A 101 6.74 9.61 22.92
C LEU A 101 7.52 8.32 23.23
N HIS A 102 8.85 8.34 23.13
CA HIS A 102 9.71 7.19 23.43
C HIS A 102 10.34 7.29 24.83
N ASP A 103 10.81 8.48 25.21
CA ASP A 103 11.60 8.70 26.44
C ASP A 103 10.83 8.54 27.74
N ALA A 104 9.58 8.97 27.75
CA ALA A 104 8.76 9.00 28.95
C ALA A 104 7.47 8.20 28.71
N PRO A 105 7.53 6.86 28.74
CA PRO A 105 6.39 5.99 28.43
C PRO A 105 5.30 5.99 29.52
N ALA A 106 5.35 6.94 30.46
CA ALA A 106 4.29 7.13 31.44
C ALA A 106 2.97 7.47 30.68
N PRO A 107 1.84 6.80 31.00
CA PRO A 107 0.60 7.00 30.25
C PRO A 107 0.14 8.45 30.17
N GLN A 108 0.28 9.21 31.27
CA GLN A 108 -0.11 10.62 31.33
C GLN A 108 0.76 11.49 30.42
N THR A 109 2.08 11.27 30.42
CA THR A 109 3.01 11.96 29.51
C THR A 109 2.67 11.67 28.06
N LEU A 110 2.44 10.39 27.70
CA LEU A 110 2.03 10.02 26.35
C LEU A 110 0.72 10.69 25.93
N GLU A 111 -0.27 10.72 26.83
CA GLU A 111 -1.55 11.37 26.58
C GLU A 111 -1.36 12.86 26.30
N LEU A 112 -0.61 13.58 27.14
CA LEU A 112 -0.34 15.00 26.98
C LEU A 112 0.49 15.31 25.71
N THR A 113 1.46 14.47 25.36
CA THR A 113 2.22 14.62 24.12
C THR A 113 1.34 14.40 22.90
N LEU A 114 0.46 13.39 22.91
CA LEU A 114 -0.51 13.16 21.84
C LEU A 114 -1.52 14.32 21.75
N ASP A 115 -1.97 14.87 22.89
CA ASP A 115 -2.80 16.08 22.94
C ASP A 115 -2.11 17.28 22.33
N ALA A 116 -0.83 17.49 22.60
CA ALA A 116 -0.06 18.59 22.01
C ALA A 116 0.19 18.41 20.51
N LEU A 117 0.44 17.18 20.03
CA LEU A 117 0.68 16.90 18.61
C LEU A 117 -0.61 16.95 17.76
N THR A 118 -1.74 16.56 18.34
CA THR A 118 -3.03 16.40 17.64
C THR A 118 -3.46 17.66 16.85
N PRO A 119 -3.40 18.89 17.42
CA PRO A 119 -3.73 20.12 16.70
C PRO A 119 -2.65 20.54 15.70
N LEU A 120 -1.36 20.31 16.02
CA LEU A 120 -0.24 20.71 15.16
C LEU A 120 -0.26 20.01 13.79
N VAL A 121 -0.69 18.75 13.76
CA VAL A 121 -0.83 17.95 12.53
C VAL A 121 -1.81 18.56 11.51
N SER A 122 -2.64 19.53 11.91
CA SER A 122 -3.51 20.27 10.99
C SER A 122 -2.73 21.13 9.98
N HIS A 123 -1.45 21.44 10.25
CA HIS A 123 -0.58 22.16 9.33
C HIS A 123 0.32 21.20 8.53
N ALA A 124 0.31 21.35 7.21
CA ALA A 124 1.09 20.50 6.31
C ALA A 124 2.61 20.56 6.54
N SER A 125 3.12 21.67 7.10
CA SER A 125 4.53 21.81 7.51
C SER A 125 4.90 20.81 8.60
N THR A 126 4.05 20.65 9.61
CA THR A 126 4.22 19.67 10.69
C THR A 126 4.16 18.25 10.16
N VAL A 127 3.20 17.94 9.27
CA VAL A 127 3.12 16.60 8.65
C VAL A 127 4.40 16.30 7.85
N LYS A 128 4.91 17.28 7.10
CA LYS A 128 6.17 17.16 6.35
C LYS A 128 7.36 16.95 7.29
N GLU A 129 7.44 17.68 8.40
CA GLU A 129 8.49 17.49 9.40
C GLU A 129 8.39 16.12 10.06
N MET A 130 7.19 15.69 10.49
CA MET A 130 6.98 14.37 11.07
C MET A 130 7.36 13.26 10.09
N LEU A 131 7.00 13.37 8.81
CA LEU A 131 7.44 12.42 7.79
C LEU A 131 8.97 12.38 7.67
N ALA A 132 9.63 13.54 7.62
CA ALA A 132 11.08 13.67 7.52
C ALA A 132 11.80 13.12 8.76
N ARG A 133 11.19 13.22 9.94
CA ARG A 133 11.74 12.74 11.22
C ARG A 133 11.32 11.31 11.58
N GLY A 134 10.56 10.63 10.71
CA GLY A 134 10.06 9.29 11.01
C GLY A 134 8.98 9.25 12.10
N GLY A 135 8.26 10.35 12.32
CA GLY A 135 7.18 10.51 13.31
C GLY A 135 6.10 9.44 13.23
N TYR A 136 5.80 8.93 12.03
CA TYR A 136 4.87 7.82 11.85
C TYR A 136 5.32 6.53 12.55
N LEU A 137 6.63 6.32 12.72
CA LEU A 137 7.17 5.15 13.39
C LEU A 137 6.98 5.20 14.90
N PHE A 138 7.14 6.39 15.53
CA PHE A 138 6.82 6.58 16.94
C PHE A 138 5.34 6.32 17.24
N LEU A 139 4.45 6.83 16.37
CA LEU A 139 3.02 6.58 16.50
C LEU A 139 2.65 5.11 16.25
N LEU A 140 3.34 4.46 15.30
CA LEU A 140 3.17 3.03 15.05
C LEU A 140 3.67 2.19 16.24
N ASP A 141 4.75 2.60 16.92
CA ASP A 141 5.22 1.94 18.14
C ASP A 141 4.18 2.06 19.27
N ILE A 142 3.52 3.21 19.42
CA ILE A 142 2.40 3.36 20.35
C ILE A 142 1.25 2.42 19.97
N LEU A 143 0.84 2.41 18.70
CA LEU A 143 -0.24 1.55 18.20
C LEU A 143 0.05 0.06 18.45
N CYS A 144 1.28 -0.39 18.20
CA CYS A 144 1.68 -1.79 18.30
C CYS A 144 1.98 -2.23 19.73
N ASN A 145 2.64 -1.39 20.52
CA ASN A 145 3.32 -1.79 21.75
C ASN A 145 2.82 -1.10 23.04
N CYS A 146 1.89 -0.14 22.96
CA CYS A 146 1.31 0.46 24.17
C CYS A 146 0.31 -0.50 24.83
N ALA A 147 0.34 -0.61 26.16
CA ALA A 147 -0.59 -1.47 26.89
C ALA A 147 -2.02 -0.89 26.96
N GLN A 148 -2.16 0.44 26.92
CA GLN A 148 -3.47 1.09 27.05
C GLN A 148 -4.13 1.26 25.68
N VAL A 149 -5.31 0.66 25.51
CA VAL A 149 -6.09 0.73 24.27
C VAL A 149 -6.46 2.17 23.90
N SER A 150 -6.79 3.01 24.89
CA SER A 150 -7.09 4.44 24.67
C SER A 150 -5.94 5.17 23.97
N LEU A 151 -4.70 4.99 24.44
CA LEU A 151 -3.52 5.61 23.84
C LEU A 151 -3.22 5.06 22.43
N ARG A 152 -3.46 3.75 22.21
CA ARG A 152 -3.35 3.15 20.87
C ARG A 152 -4.34 3.79 19.89
N VAL A 153 -5.58 3.99 20.31
CA VAL A 153 -6.61 4.68 19.50
C VAL A 153 -6.17 6.12 19.18
N ARG A 154 -5.67 6.87 20.17
CA ARG A 154 -5.15 8.22 19.93
C ARG A 154 -3.96 8.25 18.95
N GLY A 155 -3.05 7.30 19.06
CA GLY A 155 -1.95 7.13 18.11
C GLY A 155 -2.45 6.81 16.69
N ALA A 156 -3.44 5.92 16.58
CA ALA A 156 -4.11 5.59 15.33
C ALA A 156 -4.82 6.80 14.69
N GLU A 157 -5.49 7.62 15.49
CA GLU A 157 -6.13 8.86 15.02
C GLU A 157 -5.13 9.86 14.45
N LEU A 158 -3.98 10.06 15.10
CA LEU A 158 -2.92 10.89 14.53
C LEU A 158 -2.38 10.29 13.22
N LEU A 159 -2.11 8.98 13.17
CA LEU A 159 -1.66 8.31 11.94
C LEU A 159 -2.66 8.51 10.79
N ALA A 160 -3.96 8.40 11.07
CA ALA A 160 -5.01 8.65 10.11
C ALA A 160 -4.98 10.11 9.60
N ARG A 161 -4.79 11.09 10.49
CA ARG A 161 -4.63 12.51 10.10
C ARG A 161 -3.41 12.73 9.23
N LEU A 162 -2.26 12.12 9.56
CA LEU A 162 -1.05 12.18 8.73
C LEU A 162 -1.31 11.59 7.33
N CYS A 163 -2.02 10.46 7.24
CA CYS A 163 -2.36 9.83 5.96
C CYS A 163 -3.33 10.67 5.10
N ASN A 164 -4.21 11.45 5.76
CA ASN A 164 -5.20 12.29 5.09
C ASN A 164 -4.65 13.67 4.67
N ASP A 165 -3.40 14.00 5.01
CA ASP A 165 -2.75 15.22 4.52
C ASP A 165 -2.59 15.20 2.99
N LYS A 166 -2.88 16.34 2.35
CA LYS A 166 -2.93 16.44 0.89
C LYS A 166 -1.57 16.31 0.22
N LEU A 167 -0.49 16.75 0.88
CA LEU A 167 0.84 16.87 0.27
C LEU A 167 1.75 15.69 0.65
N SER A 168 1.74 15.32 1.93
CA SER A 168 2.63 14.32 2.52
C SER A 168 1.92 13.01 2.83
N GLY A 169 0.58 13.00 2.92
CA GLY A 169 -0.21 11.81 3.27
C GLY A 169 0.02 10.59 2.38
N PRO A 170 0.11 10.71 1.04
CA PRO A 170 0.46 9.58 0.18
C PRO A 170 1.82 8.94 0.53
N ARG A 171 2.81 9.76 0.95
CA ARG A 171 4.14 9.29 1.35
C ARG A 171 4.11 8.63 2.73
N VAL A 172 3.31 9.16 3.66
CA VAL A 172 3.07 8.52 4.96
C VAL A 172 2.43 7.15 4.78
N ARG A 173 1.42 7.04 3.91
CA ARG A 173 0.77 5.77 3.60
C ARG A 173 1.74 4.75 3.03
N LEU A 174 2.55 5.15 2.04
CA LEU A 174 3.59 4.27 1.47
C LEU A 174 4.58 3.80 2.54
N ALA A 175 4.94 4.67 3.49
CA ALA A 175 5.80 4.29 4.60
C ALA A 175 5.14 3.28 5.55
N LEU A 176 3.83 3.43 5.83
CA LEU A 176 3.07 2.48 6.65
C LEU A 176 2.85 1.13 5.96
N ASP A 177 2.65 1.12 4.64
CA ASP A 177 2.47 -0.11 3.84
C ASP A 177 3.73 -1.00 3.83
N HIS A 178 4.88 -0.50 4.29
CA HIS A 178 6.07 -1.33 4.54
C HIS A 178 5.97 -2.16 5.83
N PHE A 179 5.11 -1.75 6.76
CA PHE A 179 4.91 -2.40 8.05
C PHE A 179 3.58 -3.16 8.12
N LEU A 180 2.52 -2.56 7.57
CA LEU A 180 1.17 -3.04 7.67
C LEU A 180 0.68 -3.58 6.32
N PRO A 181 -0.10 -4.68 6.30
CA PRO A 181 -0.91 -5.04 5.16
C PRO A 181 -1.78 -3.85 4.71
N PRO A 182 -1.95 -3.60 3.39
CA PRO A 182 -2.70 -2.45 2.89
C PRO A 182 -4.13 -2.36 3.45
N THR A 183 -4.75 -3.49 3.76
CA THR A 183 -6.07 -3.59 4.38
C THR A 183 -6.11 -2.96 5.78
N LEU A 184 -5.08 -3.17 6.58
CA LEU A 184 -4.93 -2.58 7.90
C LEU A 184 -4.60 -1.10 7.79
N THR A 185 -3.74 -0.70 6.83
CA THR A 185 -3.44 0.71 6.58
C THR A 185 -4.70 1.50 6.15
N ASP A 186 -5.53 0.93 5.28
CA ASP A 186 -6.77 1.57 4.83
C ASP A 186 -7.81 1.65 5.97
N SER A 187 -7.96 0.57 6.76
CA SER A 187 -8.82 0.57 7.95
C SER A 187 -8.38 1.61 8.99
N LEU A 188 -7.06 1.75 9.21
CA LEU A 188 -6.47 2.75 10.09
C LEU A 188 -6.82 4.18 9.64
N ARG A 189 -6.76 4.46 8.34
CA ARG A 189 -7.09 5.77 7.77
C ARG A 189 -8.58 6.11 7.89
N GLU A 190 -9.46 5.14 7.66
CA GLU A 190 -10.91 5.35 7.55
C GLU A 190 -11.62 5.29 8.90
N ALA A 191 -11.22 4.36 9.77
CA ALA A 191 -11.84 4.11 11.07
C ALA A 191 -10.79 3.76 12.15
N PRO A 192 -9.97 4.74 12.60
CA PRO A 192 -8.82 4.49 13.47
C PRO A 192 -9.19 3.76 14.78
N ALA A 193 -10.30 4.12 15.43
CA ALA A 193 -10.75 3.47 16.66
C ALA A 193 -11.08 1.97 16.44
N SER A 194 -11.84 1.64 15.40
CA SER A 194 -12.19 0.25 15.07
C SER A 194 -10.99 -0.54 14.53
N SER A 195 -10.02 0.15 13.92
CA SER A 195 -8.82 -0.46 13.37
C SER A 195 -7.96 -1.15 14.44
N ILE A 196 -8.00 -0.69 15.70
CA ILE A 196 -7.31 -1.34 16.81
C ILE A 196 -7.88 -2.73 17.09
N GLY A 197 -9.20 -2.88 17.07
CA GLY A 197 -9.85 -4.19 17.22
C GLY A 197 -9.52 -5.12 16.05
N LEU A 198 -9.47 -4.58 14.83
CA LEU A 198 -9.04 -5.34 13.65
C LEU A 198 -7.57 -5.77 13.76
N PHE A 199 -6.69 -4.88 14.23
CA PHE A 199 -5.29 -5.17 14.45
C PHE A 199 -5.13 -6.30 15.48
N ASP A 200 -5.86 -6.28 16.58
CA ASP A 200 -5.79 -7.33 17.61
C ASP A 200 -6.49 -8.64 17.20
N SER A 201 -7.35 -8.61 16.18
CA SER A 201 -8.08 -9.78 15.67
C SER A 201 -7.22 -10.69 14.80
N GLU A 202 -7.54 -11.98 14.75
CA GLU A 202 -6.93 -12.90 13.79
C GLU A 202 -7.78 -12.99 12.54
N GLN A 203 -7.16 -12.73 11.38
CA GLN A 203 -7.81 -12.82 10.08
C GLN A 203 -6.93 -13.58 9.12
N GLU A 204 -7.42 -14.72 8.66
CA GLU A 204 -6.82 -15.48 7.59
C GLU A 204 -7.83 -15.62 6.45
N ASN A 205 -7.59 -14.89 5.37
CA ASN A 205 -8.35 -14.98 4.13
C ASN A 205 -7.40 -14.79 2.93
N PRO A 206 -7.85 -15.08 1.70
CA PRO A 206 -7.00 -15.01 0.52
C PRO A 206 -6.27 -13.68 0.29
N GLU A 207 -6.76 -12.55 0.81
CA GLU A 207 -6.13 -11.23 0.63
C GLU A 207 -5.43 -10.70 1.90
N LEU A 208 -5.62 -11.36 3.04
CA LEU A 208 -5.06 -10.95 4.32
C LEU A 208 -4.72 -12.18 5.15
N LEU A 209 -3.44 -12.37 5.39
CA LEU A 209 -2.92 -13.22 6.44
C LEU A 209 -2.46 -12.29 7.56
N TRP A 210 -3.18 -12.29 8.67
CA TRP A 210 -2.91 -11.49 9.85
C TRP A 210 -3.17 -12.31 11.12
N ASN A 211 -2.11 -12.81 11.72
CA ASN A 211 -2.17 -13.64 12.92
C ASN A 211 -1.24 -13.13 14.03
N GLN A 212 -1.29 -13.79 15.19
CA GLN A 212 -0.48 -13.44 16.34
C GLN A 212 1.03 -13.43 16.03
N ASN A 213 1.53 -14.34 15.19
CA ASN A 213 2.95 -14.37 14.86
C ASN A 213 3.37 -13.11 14.08
N GLN A 214 2.59 -12.71 13.08
CA GLN A 214 2.85 -11.49 12.30
C GLN A 214 2.74 -10.23 13.17
N ARG A 215 1.78 -10.19 14.08
CA ARG A 215 1.68 -9.11 15.08
C ARG A 215 2.93 -8.99 15.93
N VAL A 216 3.38 -10.10 16.52
CA VAL A 216 4.56 -10.12 17.40
C VAL A 216 5.82 -9.71 16.64
N GLN A 217 6.00 -10.20 15.41
CA GLN A 217 7.11 -9.80 14.55
C GLN A 217 7.06 -8.30 14.22
N LEU A 218 5.88 -7.78 13.88
CA LEU A 218 5.71 -6.35 13.64
C LEU A 218 6.05 -5.54 14.90
N GLN A 219 5.50 -5.91 16.06
CA GLN A 219 5.73 -5.28 17.35
C GLN A 219 7.23 -5.19 17.66
N SER A 220 7.97 -6.29 17.50
CA SER A 220 9.42 -6.32 17.72
C SER A 220 10.18 -5.45 16.73
N ASN A 221 9.85 -5.53 15.43
CA ASN A 221 10.53 -4.77 14.39
C ASN A 221 10.34 -3.27 14.57
N VAL A 222 9.09 -2.85 14.81
CA VAL A 222 8.75 -1.44 15.06
C VAL A 222 9.47 -0.93 16.31
N ARG A 223 9.50 -1.71 17.40
CA ARG A 223 10.19 -1.30 18.62
C ARG A 223 11.68 -1.06 18.38
N VAL A 224 12.36 -2.01 17.73
CA VAL A 224 13.80 -1.92 17.43
C VAL A 224 14.08 -0.70 16.55
N MET A 225 13.32 -0.53 15.48
CA MET A 225 13.51 0.60 14.56
C MET A 225 13.19 1.94 15.22
N CYS A 226 12.16 2.00 16.07
CA CYS A 226 11.81 3.20 16.81
C CYS A 226 12.93 3.60 17.79
N THR A 227 13.51 2.63 18.52
CA THR A 227 14.66 2.89 19.38
C THR A 227 15.89 3.35 18.59
N GLN A 228 16.17 2.76 17.43
CA GLN A 228 17.26 3.20 16.55
C GLN A 228 17.05 4.63 16.06
N LEU A 229 15.83 4.96 15.63
CA LEU A 229 15.47 6.30 15.19
C LEU A 229 15.62 7.31 16.33
N TYR A 230 15.10 6.99 17.51
CA TYR A 230 15.24 7.80 18.72
C TYR A 230 16.72 8.11 19.02
N GLU A 231 17.56 7.08 19.06
CA GLU A 231 19.00 7.25 19.32
C GLU A 231 19.70 8.10 18.25
N ASN A 232 19.28 7.99 16.99
CA ASN A 232 19.83 8.81 15.90
C ASN A 232 19.45 10.29 16.05
N ILE A 233 18.17 10.58 16.34
CA ILE A 233 17.70 11.95 16.58
C ILE A 233 18.37 12.53 17.83
N ARG A 234 18.57 11.72 18.88
CA ARG A 234 19.24 12.16 20.10
C ARG A 234 20.70 12.55 19.87
N ARG A 235 21.43 11.79 19.03
CA ARG A 235 22.84 12.08 18.71
C ARG A 235 23.00 13.32 17.84
N ASP A 236 22.13 13.49 16.84
CA ASP A 236 22.15 14.66 15.97
C ASP A 236 20.71 15.13 15.67
N PRO A 237 20.17 16.06 16.49
CA PRO A 237 18.82 16.59 16.30
C PRO A 237 18.66 17.41 15.00
N LEU A 238 19.76 17.90 14.44
CA LEU A 238 19.78 18.76 13.25
C LEU A 238 20.05 17.96 11.97
N ALA A 239 20.44 16.68 12.09
CA ALA A 239 20.69 15.80 10.95
C ALA A 239 19.54 15.85 9.93
N PRO A 240 19.83 15.91 8.62
CA PRO A 240 18.79 15.72 7.63
C PRO A 240 18.18 14.32 7.76
N SER A 241 16.86 14.25 7.54
CA SER A 241 16.05 13.04 7.40
C SER A 241 16.84 11.84 6.84
N THR A 242 17.29 10.93 7.69
CA THR A 242 17.84 9.65 7.24
C THR A 242 16.66 8.79 6.79
N PRO A 243 16.68 8.25 5.55
CA PRO A 243 15.70 7.25 5.15
C PRO A 243 15.74 6.11 6.16
N LEU A 244 14.63 5.87 6.84
CA LEU A 244 14.50 4.71 7.69
C LEU A 244 14.75 3.46 6.84
N PRO A 245 15.62 2.53 7.27
CA PRO A 245 15.78 1.28 6.57
C PRO A 245 14.41 0.60 6.44
N SER A 246 14.16 -0.10 5.33
CA SER A 246 12.93 -0.87 5.21
C SER A 246 12.87 -1.88 6.37
N PRO A 247 11.73 -2.03 7.06
CA PRO A 247 11.59 -3.07 8.06
C PRO A 247 11.97 -4.41 7.43
N PRO A 248 12.62 -5.32 8.20
CA PRO A 248 12.82 -6.66 7.71
C PRO A 248 11.44 -7.21 7.33
N PRO A 249 11.31 -7.80 6.14
CA PRO A 249 10.00 -8.29 5.69
C PRO A 249 9.46 -9.23 6.78
N VAL A 250 8.17 -9.04 7.13
CA VAL A 250 7.43 -9.98 7.97
C VAL A 250 7.25 -11.25 7.15
N LEU A 251 8.33 -12.00 7.00
CA LEU A 251 8.45 -13.11 6.08
C LEU A 251 7.65 -14.27 6.63
N ASN A 252 6.46 -14.46 6.09
CA ASN A 252 5.88 -15.79 6.02
C ASN A 252 6.59 -16.55 4.90
N THR A 253 7.84 -16.97 5.13
CA THR A 253 8.68 -17.70 4.15
C THR A 253 8.02 -18.97 3.59
N ARG A 254 6.92 -19.43 4.21
CA ARG A 254 6.19 -20.64 3.84
C ARG A 254 4.95 -20.38 2.97
N GLU A 255 4.55 -19.12 2.78
CA GLU A 255 3.32 -18.79 2.07
C GLU A 255 3.63 -18.28 0.65
N THR A 256 2.89 -18.79 -0.32
CA THR A 256 3.01 -18.40 -1.73
C THR A 256 2.00 -17.32 -2.03
N VAL A 257 2.49 -16.14 -2.41
CA VAL A 257 1.68 -14.95 -2.70
C VAL A 257 1.83 -14.59 -4.17
N VAL A 258 0.71 -14.53 -4.88
CA VAL A 258 0.67 -14.16 -6.30
C VAL A 258 -0.35 -13.03 -6.49
N GLY A 259 0.07 -11.92 -7.08
CA GLY A 259 -0.81 -10.76 -7.28
C GLY A 259 -1.40 -10.19 -5.99
N GLY A 260 -0.75 -10.40 -4.84
CA GLY A 260 -1.24 -10.02 -3.51
C GLY A 260 -2.22 -10.99 -2.86
N VAL A 261 -2.36 -12.21 -3.40
CA VAL A 261 -3.27 -13.24 -2.89
C VAL A 261 -2.49 -14.45 -2.38
N TYR A 262 -2.80 -14.92 -1.17
CA TYR A 262 -2.25 -16.12 -0.55
C TYR A 262 -2.87 -17.37 -1.17
N LEU A 263 -2.11 -18.10 -1.98
CA LEU A 263 -2.64 -19.22 -2.77
C LEU A 263 -3.19 -20.34 -1.90
N ARG A 264 -2.56 -20.66 -0.76
CA ARG A 264 -3.04 -21.70 0.14
C ARG A 264 -4.44 -21.41 0.67
N LEU A 265 -4.68 -20.17 1.09
CA LEU A 265 -5.98 -19.72 1.62
C LEU A 265 -7.02 -19.64 0.49
N PHE A 266 -6.64 -19.15 -0.69
CA PHE A 266 -7.52 -19.12 -1.85
C PHE A 266 -7.93 -20.52 -2.30
N ALA A 267 -7.01 -21.49 -2.30
CA ALA A 267 -7.29 -22.88 -2.65
C ALA A 267 -8.27 -23.58 -1.70
N GLN A 268 -8.49 -23.04 -0.49
CA GLN A 268 -9.49 -23.52 0.47
C GLN A 268 -10.87 -22.90 0.20
N ASN A 269 -10.92 -21.68 -0.36
CA ASN A 269 -12.15 -20.98 -0.70
C ASN A 269 -12.01 -20.21 -2.03
N THR A 270 -12.17 -20.93 -3.14
CA THR A 270 -12.01 -20.37 -4.49
C THR A 270 -13.15 -19.44 -4.91
N GLY A 271 -14.27 -19.44 -4.16
CA GLY A 271 -15.40 -18.52 -4.34
C GLY A 271 -15.20 -17.15 -3.67
N TRP A 272 -14.05 -16.90 -3.04
CA TRP A 272 -13.76 -15.62 -2.39
C TRP A 272 -13.84 -14.45 -3.38
N ASN A 273 -14.57 -13.40 -2.99
CA ASN A 273 -14.74 -12.22 -3.83
C ASN A 273 -13.51 -11.29 -3.70
N LEU A 274 -12.52 -11.50 -4.56
CA LEU A 274 -11.29 -10.71 -4.61
C LEU A 274 -11.59 -9.25 -5.03
N ARG A 275 -10.82 -8.30 -4.50
CA ARG A 275 -10.92 -6.87 -4.89
C ARG A 275 -10.35 -6.61 -6.28
N LYS A 276 -9.30 -7.33 -6.66
CA LYS A 276 -8.61 -7.16 -7.96
C LYS A 276 -8.50 -8.49 -8.72
N PRO A 277 -9.63 -9.15 -9.07
CA PRO A 277 -9.63 -10.49 -9.66
C PRO A 277 -8.93 -10.55 -11.02
N LYS A 278 -8.99 -9.46 -11.82
CA LYS A 278 -8.29 -9.37 -13.11
C LYS A 278 -6.77 -9.36 -12.96
N LEU A 279 -6.26 -8.61 -11.98
CA LEU A 279 -4.83 -8.55 -11.68
C LEU A 279 -4.34 -9.91 -11.16
N PHE A 280 -5.13 -10.53 -10.27
CA PHE A 280 -4.81 -11.86 -9.77
C PHE A 280 -4.80 -12.90 -10.89
N LEU A 281 -5.78 -12.92 -11.80
CA LEU A 281 -5.80 -13.83 -12.94
C LEU A 281 -4.55 -13.72 -13.81
N SER A 282 -4.16 -12.51 -14.19
CA SER A 282 -2.96 -12.27 -15.01
C SER A 282 -1.70 -12.77 -14.30
N ALA A 283 -1.52 -12.38 -13.03
CA ALA A 283 -0.37 -12.80 -12.24
C ALA A 283 -0.34 -14.32 -12.02
N LEU A 284 -1.50 -14.95 -11.82
CA LEU A 284 -1.62 -16.39 -11.60
C LEU A 284 -1.34 -17.20 -12.87
N LEU A 285 -1.75 -16.70 -14.05
CA LEU A 285 -1.41 -17.32 -15.33
C LEU A 285 0.09 -17.23 -15.64
N ASP A 286 0.72 -16.08 -15.37
CA ASP A 286 2.16 -15.93 -15.51
C ASP A 286 2.93 -16.84 -14.54
N GLU A 287 2.49 -16.91 -13.27
CA GLU A 287 3.09 -17.80 -12.28
C GLU A 287 2.91 -19.28 -12.66
N ALA A 288 1.74 -19.66 -13.18
CA ALA A 288 1.51 -21.03 -13.65
C ALA A 288 2.48 -21.39 -14.78
N LEU A 289 2.64 -20.53 -15.78
CA LEU A 289 3.60 -20.73 -16.88
C LEU A 289 5.05 -20.79 -16.37
N ARG A 290 5.40 -19.98 -15.36
CA ARG A 290 6.72 -19.97 -14.73
C ARG A 290 7.00 -21.32 -14.06
N VAL A 291 6.11 -21.77 -13.17
CA VAL A 291 6.25 -23.05 -12.43
C VAL A 291 6.29 -24.25 -13.39
N MET A 292 5.51 -24.23 -14.46
CA MET A 292 5.54 -25.29 -15.49
C MET A 292 6.87 -25.34 -16.26
N GLY A 293 7.61 -24.24 -16.31
CA GLY A 293 8.92 -24.14 -16.95
C GLY A 293 10.11 -24.43 -16.02
N ASP A 294 9.89 -24.55 -14.71
CA ASP A 294 10.97 -24.77 -13.75
C ASP A 294 11.56 -26.19 -13.84
N THR A 295 12.89 -26.28 -13.80
CA THR A 295 13.64 -27.53 -13.71
C THR A 295 14.65 -27.44 -12.55
N PRO A 296 14.52 -28.22 -11.46
CA PRO A 296 13.54 -29.28 -11.23
C PRO A 296 12.11 -28.74 -10.98
N LEU A 297 11.12 -29.54 -11.36
CA LEU A 297 9.70 -29.21 -11.18
C LEU A 297 9.27 -29.35 -9.71
N ASP A 298 8.71 -28.29 -9.15
CA ASP A 298 8.01 -28.36 -7.86
C ASP A 298 6.55 -28.79 -8.05
N ASN A 299 6.30 -30.08 -7.83
CA ASN A 299 4.96 -30.65 -7.99
C ASN A 299 3.94 -30.07 -6.99
N ASN A 300 4.35 -29.72 -5.77
CA ASN A 300 3.43 -29.19 -4.76
C ASN A 300 2.98 -27.77 -5.14
N LEU A 301 3.92 -26.95 -5.59
CA LEU A 301 3.62 -25.60 -6.08
C LEU A 301 2.76 -25.65 -7.35
N LEU A 302 3.08 -26.54 -8.29
CA LEU A 302 2.29 -26.73 -9.50
C LEU A 302 0.84 -27.11 -9.18
N ASP A 303 0.63 -28.09 -8.30
CA ASP A 303 -0.71 -28.51 -7.90
C ASP A 303 -1.49 -27.38 -7.23
N LEU A 304 -0.83 -26.60 -6.36
CA LEU A 304 -1.45 -25.45 -5.68
C LEU A 304 -1.85 -24.35 -6.67
N VAL A 305 -0.94 -23.94 -7.57
CA VAL A 305 -1.19 -22.91 -8.58
C VAL A 305 -2.28 -23.37 -9.54
N SER A 306 -2.23 -24.62 -9.99
CA SER A 306 -3.24 -25.22 -10.88
C SER A 306 -4.62 -25.24 -10.23
N LYS A 307 -4.70 -25.64 -8.95
CA LYS A 307 -5.95 -25.65 -8.18
C LYS A 307 -6.52 -24.24 -8.05
N CYS A 308 -5.69 -23.25 -7.74
CA CYS A 308 -6.12 -21.85 -7.64
C CYS A 308 -6.62 -21.33 -8.99
N LEU A 309 -5.90 -21.61 -10.08
CA LEU A 309 -6.26 -21.13 -11.42
C LEU A 309 -7.59 -21.72 -11.88
N LEU A 310 -7.74 -23.04 -11.79
CA LEU A 310 -8.97 -23.73 -12.15
C LEU A 310 -10.14 -23.27 -11.27
N GLY A 311 -9.90 -23.16 -9.96
CA GLY A 311 -10.90 -22.70 -9.01
C GLY A 311 -11.38 -21.28 -9.28
N LEU A 312 -10.47 -20.36 -9.63
CA LEU A 312 -10.80 -18.97 -9.98
C LEU A 312 -11.66 -18.91 -11.25
N LEU A 313 -11.25 -19.62 -12.31
CA LEU A 313 -11.97 -19.64 -13.59
C LEU A 313 -13.36 -20.28 -13.46
N GLN A 314 -13.49 -21.31 -12.62
CA GLN A 314 -14.76 -21.98 -12.34
C GLN A 314 -15.69 -21.12 -11.47
N ALA A 315 -15.16 -20.46 -10.44
CA ALA A 315 -15.94 -19.61 -9.54
C ALA A 315 -16.40 -18.32 -10.21
N GLN A 316 -15.61 -17.76 -11.14
CA GLN A 316 -15.90 -16.51 -11.83
C GLN A 316 -15.75 -16.65 -13.37
N PRO A 317 -16.73 -17.25 -14.07
CA PRO A 317 -16.66 -17.47 -15.52
C PRO A 317 -16.45 -16.20 -16.35
N ASN A 318 -16.89 -15.03 -15.86
CA ASN A 318 -16.69 -13.74 -16.51
C ASN A 318 -15.21 -13.38 -16.74
N LEU A 319 -14.30 -13.98 -15.97
CA LEU A 319 -12.86 -13.79 -16.13
C LEU A 319 -12.28 -14.59 -17.29
N ILE A 320 -12.92 -15.70 -17.69
CA ILE A 320 -12.45 -16.57 -18.78
C ILE A 320 -12.36 -15.76 -20.08
N ASP A 321 -13.32 -14.87 -20.34
CA ASP A 321 -13.37 -14.05 -21.57
C ASP A 321 -12.22 -13.06 -21.71
N LEU A 322 -11.48 -12.79 -20.62
CA LEU A 322 -10.31 -11.91 -20.64
C LEU A 322 -9.03 -12.66 -21.03
N VAL A 323 -8.99 -13.98 -20.83
CA VAL A 323 -7.78 -14.81 -21.05
C VAL A 323 -7.21 -14.70 -22.47
N PRO A 324 -8.02 -14.65 -23.55
CA PRO A 324 -7.50 -14.46 -24.90
C PRO A 324 -6.70 -13.17 -25.06
N SER A 325 -7.19 -12.07 -24.49
CA SER A 325 -6.55 -10.75 -24.59
C SER A 325 -5.22 -10.67 -23.85
N LEU A 326 -5.00 -11.54 -22.86
CA LEU A 326 -3.76 -11.63 -22.10
C LEU A 326 -2.66 -12.43 -22.84
N GLY A 327 -3.00 -13.18 -23.90
CA GLY A 327 -2.02 -13.90 -24.71
C GLY A 327 -1.40 -15.13 -24.05
N HIS A 328 -2.01 -15.68 -22.98
CA HIS A 328 -1.47 -16.88 -22.30
C HIS A 328 -1.80 -18.21 -23.00
N ILE A 329 -2.87 -18.28 -23.81
CA ILE A 329 -3.30 -19.51 -24.51
C ILE A 329 -2.20 -20.09 -25.41
N PRO A 330 -1.56 -19.32 -26.32
CA PRO A 330 -0.45 -19.83 -27.13
C PRO A 330 0.71 -20.37 -26.28
N ARG A 331 1.05 -19.68 -25.19
CA ARG A 331 2.16 -20.06 -24.28
C ARG A 331 1.88 -21.41 -23.60
N LEU A 332 0.65 -21.62 -23.14
CA LEU A 332 0.20 -22.90 -22.58
C LEU A 332 0.30 -24.04 -23.61
N CYS A 333 -0.16 -23.80 -24.85
CA CYS A 333 -0.06 -24.79 -25.91
C CYS A 333 1.39 -25.14 -26.28
N CYS A 334 2.29 -24.15 -26.33
CA CYS A 334 3.71 -24.38 -26.59
C CYS A 334 4.38 -25.23 -25.50
N GLN A 335 4.07 -24.99 -24.22
CA GLN A 335 4.64 -25.79 -23.13
C GLN A 335 4.19 -27.26 -23.17
N LEU A 336 3.00 -27.54 -23.70
CA LEU A 336 2.44 -28.88 -23.72
C LEU A 336 3.24 -29.90 -24.57
N SER A 337 3.99 -29.43 -25.58
CA SER A 337 4.69 -30.30 -26.55
C SER A 337 5.83 -31.15 -25.98
N SER A 338 6.34 -30.83 -24.79
CA SER A 338 7.49 -31.52 -24.18
C SER A 338 7.39 -31.67 -22.66
N SER A 339 6.16 -31.63 -22.13
CA SER A 339 5.91 -31.50 -20.69
C SER A 339 5.75 -32.85 -19.98
N PRO A 340 6.23 -32.97 -18.72
CA PRO A 340 5.96 -34.14 -17.90
C PRO A 340 4.47 -34.24 -17.54
N LEU A 341 4.02 -35.43 -17.13
CA LEU A 341 2.60 -35.72 -16.86
C LEU A 341 1.90 -34.69 -15.94
N PRO A 342 2.49 -34.20 -14.83
CA PRO A 342 1.84 -33.21 -13.96
C PRO A 342 1.56 -31.88 -14.67
N VAL A 343 2.52 -31.40 -15.47
CA VAL A 343 2.38 -30.16 -16.26
C VAL A 343 1.33 -30.35 -17.35
N SER A 344 1.40 -31.47 -18.09
CA SER A 344 0.40 -31.82 -19.11
C SER A 344 -1.01 -31.89 -18.53
N LYS A 345 -1.18 -32.45 -17.32
CA LYS A 345 -2.46 -32.50 -16.60
C LYS A 345 -2.98 -31.09 -16.28
N SER A 346 -2.14 -30.21 -15.74
CA SER A 346 -2.50 -28.84 -15.40
C SER A 346 -2.93 -28.02 -16.64
N ILE A 347 -2.14 -28.10 -17.71
CA ILE A 347 -2.42 -27.38 -18.97
C ILE A 347 -3.72 -27.88 -19.58
N VAL A 348 -3.91 -29.20 -19.72
CA VAL A 348 -5.13 -29.77 -20.31
C VAL A 348 -6.37 -29.41 -19.48
N ALA A 349 -6.28 -29.47 -18.14
CA ALA A 349 -7.38 -29.06 -17.28
C ALA A 349 -7.72 -27.57 -17.47
N THR A 350 -6.70 -26.71 -17.61
CA THR A 350 -6.89 -25.28 -17.85
C THR A 350 -7.54 -25.04 -19.21
N LEU A 351 -7.01 -25.65 -20.29
CA LEU A 351 -7.58 -25.56 -21.63
C LEU A 351 -9.02 -26.10 -21.68
N HIS A 352 -9.33 -27.15 -20.92
CA HIS A 352 -10.67 -27.68 -20.81
C HIS A 352 -11.65 -26.65 -20.23
N VAL A 353 -11.31 -25.99 -19.13
CA VAL A 353 -12.16 -24.94 -18.54
C VAL A 353 -12.29 -23.76 -19.49
N LEU A 354 -11.20 -23.31 -20.10
CA LEU A 354 -11.22 -22.23 -21.09
C LEU A 354 -12.10 -22.58 -22.31
N SER A 355 -12.17 -23.84 -22.73
CA SER A 355 -12.99 -24.29 -23.86
C SER A 355 -14.50 -24.14 -23.65
N LEU A 356 -14.94 -23.82 -22.43
CA LEU A 356 -16.34 -23.47 -22.13
C LEU A 356 -16.73 -22.10 -22.67
N SER A 357 -15.78 -21.19 -22.87
CA SER A 357 -16.03 -19.87 -23.46
C SER A 357 -15.77 -19.85 -24.96
N GLU A 358 -16.71 -19.27 -25.72
CA GLU A 358 -16.58 -19.12 -27.17
C GLU A 358 -15.41 -18.20 -27.56
N SER A 359 -15.09 -17.19 -26.74
CA SER A 359 -13.98 -16.27 -26.99
C SER A 359 -12.62 -16.98 -26.89
N CYS A 360 -12.45 -17.82 -25.88
CA CYS A 360 -11.30 -18.69 -25.70
C CYS A 360 -11.17 -19.71 -26.82
N VAL A 361 -12.26 -20.36 -27.21
CA VAL A 361 -12.21 -21.34 -28.31
C VAL A 361 -11.87 -20.69 -29.64
N ALA A 362 -12.40 -19.48 -29.91
CA ALA A 362 -12.00 -18.70 -31.08
C ALA A 362 -10.49 -18.42 -31.07
N SER A 363 -9.93 -18.00 -29.93
CA SER A 363 -8.48 -17.80 -29.80
C SER A 363 -7.68 -19.10 -29.97
N MET A 364 -8.13 -20.22 -29.41
CA MET A 364 -7.49 -21.53 -29.57
C MET A 364 -7.49 -21.99 -31.02
N SER A 365 -8.54 -21.66 -31.79
CA SER A 365 -8.64 -22.03 -33.21
C SER A 365 -7.62 -21.31 -34.11
N GLN A 366 -7.10 -20.17 -33.66
CA GLN A 366 -6.07 -19.40 -34.37
C GLN A 366 -4.63 -19.81 -33.99
N VAL A 367 -4.48 -20.65 -32.97
CA VAL A 367 -3.20 -21.16 -32.46
C VAL A 367 -3.06 -22.62 -32.88
N ASP A 368 -1.83 -23.08 -33.10
CA ASP A 368 -1.52 -24.49 -33.35
C ASP A 368 -1.66 -25.36 -32.08
N CYS A 369 -2.87 -25.42 -31.51
CA CYS A 369 -3.18 -26.17 -30.30
C CYS A 369 -3.35 -27.68 -30.56
N ILE A 370 -3.68 -28.09 -31.79
CA ILE A 370 -4.00 -29.50 -32.12
C ILE A 370 -2.77 -30.41 -31.98
N GLY A 371 -1.61 -29.96 -32.46
CA GLY A 371 -0.36 -30.74 -32.39
C GLY A 371 0.04 -31.08 -30.94
N PRO A 372 0.18 -30.08 -30.06
CA PRO A 372 0.48 -30.31 -28.65
C PRO A 372 -0.59 -31.14 -27.92
N ILE A 373 -1.88 -30.93 -28.21
CA ILE A 373 -2.95 -31.73 -27.60
C ILE A 373 -2.92 -33.20 -28.07
N LYS A 374 -2.59 -33.43 -29.36
CA LYS A 374 -2.40 -34.79 -29.91
C LYS A 374 -1.23 -35.51 -29.23
N TYR A 375 -0.14 -34.81 -28.93
CA TYR A 375 0.98 -35.37 -28.18
C TYR A 375 0.52 -35.91 -26.82
N VAL A 376 -0.30 -35.17 -26.07
CA VAL A 376 -0.81 -35.64 -24.77
C VAL A 376 -1.67 -36.89 -24.92
N LEU A 377 -2.53 -36.96 -25.95
CA LEU A 377 -3.36 -38.13 -26.23
C LEU A 377 -2.53 -39.41 -26.44
N THR A 378 -1.36 -39.29 -27.08
CA THR A 378 -0.49 -40.45 -27.34
C THR A 378 0.44 -40.78 -26.18
N SER A 379 0.86 -39.76 -25.41
CA SER A 379 1.89 -39.91 -24.37
C SER A 379 1.32 -40.17 -22.97
N HIS A 380 0.07 -39.77 -22.70
CA HIS A 380 -0.53 -39.80 -21.36
C HIS A 380 -1.95 -40.35 -21.38
N GLN A 381 -2.07 -41.69 -21.37
CA GLN A 381 -3.35 -42.41 -21.44
C GLN A 381 -4.36 -42.03 -20.35
N SER A 382 -3.88 -41.62 -19.16
CA SER A 382 -4.73 -41.22 -18.03
C SER A 382 -5.51 -39.92 -18.26
N LEU A 383 -5.07 -39.06 -19.20
CA LEU A 383 -5.71 -37.79 -19.51
C LEU A 383 -6.61 -37.86 -20.75
N LEU A 384 -6.79 -39.05 -21.34
CA LEU A 384 -7.44 -39.22 -22.64
C LEU A 384 -8.86 -38.66 -22.67
N SER A 385 -9.68 -38.94 -21.65
CA SER A 385 -11.08 -38.49 -21.59
C SER A 385 -11.20 -36.97 -21.61
N LEU A 386 -10.48 -36.29 -20.71
CA LEU A 386 -10.47 -34.84 -20.57
C LEU A 386 -9.91 -34.16 -21.83
N THR A 387 -8.85 -34.74 -22.41
CA THR A 387 -8.19 -34.21 -23.61
C THR A 387 -9.09 -34.35 -24.83
N ALA A 388 -9.75 -35.49 -25.00
CA ALA A 388 -10.70 -35.74 -26.09
C ALA A 388 -11.92 -34.83 -26.01
N GLU A 389 -12.47 -34.62 -24.81
CA GLU A 389 -13.59 -33.70 -24.61
C GLU A 389 -13.21 -32.25 -24.96
N THR A 390 -12.02 -31.82 -24.55
CA THR A 390 -11.49 -30.49 -24.88
C THR A 390 -11.37 -30.29 -26.39
N LEU A 391 -10.82 -31.28 -27.10
CA LEU A 391 -10.77 -31.24 -28.57
C LEU A 391 -12.15 -31.22 -29.20
N ALA A 392 -13.08 -32.06 -28.72
CA ALA A 392 -14.44 -32.12 -29.25
C ALA A 392 -15.14 -30.75 -29.16
N ARG A 393 -14.97 -30.02 -28.06
CA ARG A 393 -15.50 -28.65 -27.89
C ARG A 393 -14.86 -27.66 -28.86
N ILE A 394 -13.54 -27.70 -29.02
CA ILE A 394 -12.83 -26.83 -29.99
C ILE A 394 -13.33 -27.09 -31.42
N PHE A 395 -13.50 -28.35 -31.82
CA PHE A 395 -14.03 -28.71 -33.14
C PHE A 395 -15.51 -28.33 -33.32
N ALA A 396 -16.34 -28.50 -32.29
CA ALA A 396 -17.74 -28.13 -32.33
C ALA A 396 -17.93 -26.62 -32.58
N ALA A 397 -17.12 -25.78 -31.93
CA ALA A 397 -17.15 -24.33 -32.15
C ALA A 397 -16.69 -23.94 -33.56
N LYS A 398 -15.64 -24.58 -34.10
CA LYS A 398 -15.18 -24.36 -35.49
C LYS A 398 -16.28 -24.68 -36.51
N LYS A 399 -17.06 -25.74 -36.26
CA LYS A 399 -18.23 -26.09 -37.10
C LYS A 399 -19.31 -25.01 -37.04
N ARG A 400 -19.58 -24.42 -35.86
CA ARG A 400 -20.56 -23.33 -35.69
C ARG A 400 -20.15 -22.06 -36.44
N GLN A 401 -18.89 -21.63 -36.31
CA GLN A 401 -18.34 -20.47 -37.04
C GLN A 401 -18.44 -20.64 -38.57
N ASN A 402 -18.15 -21.85 -39.08
CA ASN A 402 -18.29 -22.16 -40.50
C ASN A 402 -19.75 -22.18 -40.97
N SER A 403 -20.70 -22.61 -40.13
CA SER A 403 -22.13 -22.57 -40.47
C SER A 403 -22.71 -21.15 -40.48
N GLU A 404 -22.30 -20.26 -39.57
CA GLU A 404 -22.77 -18.88 -39.52
C GLU A 404 -22.21 -18.01 -40.64
N THR A 405 -20.93 -18.21 -41.01
CA THR A 405 -20.32 -17.56 -42.17
C THR A 405 -20.92 -18.04 -43.49
N GLY A 406 -21.30 -19.32 -43.58
CA GLY A 406 -22.08 -19.86 -44.70
C GLY A 406 -23.48 -19.24 -44.81
N ASN A 407 -24.15 -19.00 -43.68
CA ASN A 407 -25.50 -18.44 -43.66
C ASN A 407 -25.53 -16.93 -43.97
N ARG A 408 -24.51 -16.16 -43.53
CA ARG A 408 -24.36 -14.73 -43.89
C ARG A 408 -24.11 -14.52 -45.39
N ARG A 409 -23.39 -15.43 -46.05
CA ARG A 409 -23.25 -15.42 -47.53
C ARG A 409 -24.54 -15.80 -48.27
N GLY A 410 -25.45 -16.54 -47.63
CA GLY A 410 -26.76 -16.90 -48.20
C GLY A 410 -27.81 -15.80 -48.13
N SER A 411 -27.70 -14.88 -47.16
CA SER A 411 -28.66 -13.77 -46.97
C SER A 411 -28.41 -12.56 -47.88
N ASP A 412 -27.18 -12.31 -48.32
CA ASP A 412 -26.85 -11.17 -49.20
C ASP A 412 -27.20 -11.38 -50.68
N HIS A 413 -27.58 -12.60 -51.09
CA HIS A 413 -28.00 -12.89 -52.47
C HIS A 413 -29.51 -12.75 -52.74
N ARG A 414 -30.34 -12.40 -51.74
CA ARG A 414 -31.81 -12.28 -51.91
C ARG A 414 -32.36 -10.84 -51.93
N ARG A 415 -31.54 -9.80 -52.03
CA ARG A 415 -32.01 -8.41 -52.22
C ARG A 415 -31.22 -7.64 -53.28
N ALA A 416 -31.40 -8.02 -54.55
CA ALA A 416 -31.05 -7.15 -55.67
C ALA A 416 -32.02 -7.38 -56.85
N ARG A 417 -33.15 -6.67 -56.86
CA ARG A 417 -33.88 -6.35 -58.09
C ARG A 417 -33.58 -4.89 -58.44
N PRO A 418 -33.10 -4.55 -59.64
CA PRO A 418 -32.79 -3.18 -59.98
C PRO A 418 -34.05 -2.43 -60.43
N ALA A 419 -34.39 -1.35 -59.73
CA ALA A 419 -35.36 -0.37 -60.20
C ALA A 419 -34.70 0.51 -61.27
N ARG A 420 -35.29 0.55 -62.46
CA ARG A 420 -34.90 1.42 -63.59
C ARG A 420 -34.96 2.90 -63.17
N ARG A 421 -33.82 3.60 -63.13
CA ARG A 421 -33.74 5.07 -63.04
C ARG A 421 -33.92 5.69 -64.42
N ARG A 422 -35.01 6.44 -64.62
CA ARG A 422 -35.12 7.45 -65.68
C ARG A 422 -34.31 8.68 -65.28
N VAL A 423 -33.45 9.13 -66.17
CA VAL A 423 -32.73 10.40 -66.10
C VAL A 423 -33.70 11.53 -66.48
N ARG A 424 -33.77 12.58 -65.65
CA ARG A 424 -34.14 13.92 -66.13
C ARG A 424 -33.31 14.96 -65.39
N ALA A 425 -32.56 15.71 -66.18
CA ALA A 425 -31.72 16.81 -65.76
C ALA A 425 -32.53 18.08 -65.49
N GLY A 426 -31.98 18.95 -64.64
CA GLY A 426 -32.19 20.40 -64.71
C GLY A 426 -32.71 21.06 -63.45
N ARG A 427 -31.83 21.68 -62.66
CA ARG A 427 -31.59 23.13 -62.63
C ARG A 427 -30.93 23.56 -61.30
N LEU A 428 -29.93 24.42 -61.45
CA LEU A 428 -29.21 25.16 -60.42
C LEU A 428 -30.08 26.26 -59.80
N ARG A 429 -29.94 26.52 -58.49
CA ARG A 429 -29.39 27.76 -57.89
C ARG A 429 -29.47 27.77 -56.34
N PRO A 430 -28.72 28.67 -55.65
CA PRO A 430 -28.03 28.38 -54.39
C PRO A 430 -28.59 29.11 -53.15
N GLY A 431 -28.09 28.77 -51.96
CA GLY A 431 -28.01 29.71 -50.83
C GLY A 431 -28.03 29.10 -49.42
N GLN A 432 -27.12 29.65 -48.58
CA GLN A 432 -27.11 29.71 -47.11
C GLN A 432 -26.62 28.44 -46.36
N SER A 433 -25.37 28.38 -45.85
CA SER A 433 -24.76 29.07 -44.69
C SER A 433 -25.28 28.60 -43.33
N SER A 434 -24.45 27.86 -42.58
CA SER A 434 -23.94 28.27 -41.26
C SER A 434 -23.31 27.09 -40.49
N SER A 435 -22.10 27.33 -39.96
CA SER A 435 -21.54 26.88 -38.66
C SER A 435 -21.67 25.40 -38.23
N GLY A 436 -20.66 24.71 -37.73
CA GLY A 436 -19.36 25.14 -37.22
C GLY A 436 -18.81 24.06 -36.28
N GLN A 437 -17.50 24.10 -36.10
CA GLN A 437 -16.71 23.58 -34.98
C GLN A 437 -16.44 22.07 -34.88
N SER A 438 -15.26 21.77 -35.43
CA SER A 438 -14.23 20.82 -35.00
C SER A 438 -14.03 20.70 -33.48
N ALA A 439 -13.81 19.48 -33.01
CA ALA A 439 -13.09 19.20 -31.76
C ALA A 439 -11.97 18.19 -32.05
N GLN A 440 -10.73 18.68 -32.03
CA GLN A 440 -9.50 17.89 -32.02
C GLN A 440 -9.27 17.35 -30.61
N VAL A 441 -9.04 16.04 -30.49
CA VAL A 441 -8.53 15.41 -29.28
C VAL A 441 -7.01 15.30 -29.40
N TYR A 442 -6.30 16.01 -28.54
CA TYR A 442 -4.86 15.89 -28.35
C TYR A 442 -4.56 14.54 -27.65
N GLY A 443 -3.83 13.67 -28.35
CA GLY A 443 -3.10 12.56 -27.75
C GLY A 443 -1.73 13.04 -27.28
N ALA A 444 -1.46 12.93 -25.99
CA ALA A 444 -0.15 13.17 -25.40
C ALA A 444 0.47 11.81 -25.03
N GLU A 445 1.38 11.34 -25.88
CA GLU A 445 2.31 10.23 -25.62
C GLU A 445 3.45 10.72 -24.72
N TRP A 446 3.77 9.97 -23.66
CA TRP A 446 4.99 10.16 -22.86
C TRP A 446 6.03 9.10 -23.27
N PRO A 447 7.27 9.47 -23.62
CA PRO A 447 8.31 8.51 -23.93
C PRO A 447 9.09 8.08 -22.68
N VAL A 448 9.24 6.77 -22.53
CA VAL A 448 10.14 6.10 -21.58
C VAL A 448 11.56 6.05 -22.17
N ARG A 449 12.54 6.65 -21.48
CA ARG A 449 13.98 6.35 -21.57
C ARG A 449 14.51 6.56 -20.14
N GLY A 450 15.25 5.68 -19.47
CA GLY A 450 16.20 4.68 -19.92
C GLY A 450 17.49 4.91 -19.11
N LEU A 451 17.54 4.45 -17.85
CA LEU A 451 18.76 4.48 -17.05
C LEU A 451 19.50 3.15 -17.20
N ARG A 452 20.67 3.22 -17.83
CA ARG A 452 21.70 2.17 -17.82
C ARG A 452 22.46 2.25 -16.50
N GLU A 453 22.44 1.15 -15.75
CA GLU A 453 23.37 0.90 -14.65
C GLU A 453 24.77 0.61 -15.21
N ARG A 454 25.79 1.26 -14.62
CA ARG A 454 27.20 0.90 -14.82
C ARG A 454 27.63 0.05 -13.62
N HIS A 455 27.98 -1.20 -13.89
CA HIS A 455 28.74 -2.04 -12.97
C HIS A 455 30.16 -1.47 -12.77
N ALA A 456 30.55 -1.27 -11.52
CA ALA A 456 31.94 -1.17 -11.10
C ALA A 456 32.18 -2.31 -10.10
N GLY A 457 33.15 -3.16 -10.42
CA GLY A 457 33.49 -4.35 -9.65
C GLY A 457 34.21 -4.03 -8.35
N GLN A 458 34.03 -4.93 -7.37
CA GLN A 458 34.89 -4.98 -6.19
C GLN A 458 35.20 -6.45 -5.89
N GLU A 459 36.50 -6.75 -6.04
CA GLU A 459 37.14 -8.03 -5.80
C GLU A 459 37.00 -8.44 -4.33
N GLN A 460 36.58 -9.69 -4.09
CA GLN A 460 36.64 -10.32 -2.77
C GLN A 460 38.07 -10.80 -2.49
N ARG A 461 38.72 -10.16 -1.51
CA ARG A 461 39.99 -10.61 -0.93
C ARG A 461 39.70 -11.70 0.12
N VAL A 462 40.05 -12.93 -0.21
CA VAL A 462 40.06 -14.09 0.69
C VAL A 462 41.20 -13.93 1.69
N VAL A 463 40.89 -13.77 2.98
CA VAL A 463 41.88 -13.83 4.07
C VAL A 463 41.81 -15.21 4.70
N ARG A 464 42.85 -16.01 4.44
CA ARG A 464 43.19 -17.25 5.15
C ARG A 464 43.66 -16.90 6.57
N VAL A 465 42.98 -17.41 7.59
CA VAL A 465 43.53 -17.48 8.95
C VAL A 465 44.05 -18.90 9.15
N GLN A 466 45.37 -19.01 9.32
CA GLN A 466 46.05 -20.22 9.75
C GLN A 466 45.85 -20.39 11.25
N ASN A 467 45.36 -21.56 11.68
CA ASN A 467 45.50 -22.04 13.04
C ASN A 467 46.93 -22.60 13.22
N SER A 468 47.66 -22.06 14.17
CA SER A 468 48.85 -22.68 14.76
C SER A 468 48.56 -23.01 16.22
N GLU A 469 48.73 -24.28 16.55
CA GLU A 469 48.66 -24.87 17.88
C GLU A 469 49.73 -24.29 18.82
N SER A 470 49.36 -24.11 20.09
CA SER A 470 50.17 -24.36 21.29
C SER A 470 49.23 -24.37 22.51
#